data_AF-A0A2W4MCI2-F1
#
_entry.id   AF-A0A2W4MCI2-F1
#
_cell.length_a   1.000
_cell.length_b   1.000
_cell.length_c   1.000
_cell.angle_alpha   90.00
_cell.angle_beta   90.00
_cell.angle_gamma   90.00
#
_symmetry.space_group_name_H-M   'P 1'
#
loop_
_entity.id
_entity.type
_entity.pdbx_description
1 polymer ?
#
loop_
_entity_poly.entity_id
_entity_poly.type
_entity_poly.pdbx_seq_one_letter_code
_entity_poly.pdbx_strand_id
1 'polypeptide(L)'
;HSCDPNCETVVENSRVFIDAIRDIKPGEELGYDYQLTWESTDTPEELAPYACRCGAKNCRGTMLAEESQDQKRAREKRRKQRRR
;
A
#
# COMPACT_ATOMS: atom_id res chain seq x y z
N HIS A 1 7.54 6.28 0.97
CA HIS A 1 6.44 5.64 0.22
C HIS A 1 6.44 6.19 -1.19
N SER A 2 6.24 5.34 -2.20
CA SER A 2 5.93 5.78 -3.56
C SER A 2 4.70 5.04 -4.09
N CYS A 3 3.80 5.75 -4.76
CA CYS A 3 2.71 5.15 -5.53
C CYS A 3 3.20 4.56 -6.88
N ASP A 4 4.40 4.96 -7.32
CA ASP A 4 5.13 4.39 -8.46
C ASP A 4 6.51 3.94 -7.96
N PRO A 5 6.58 2.81 -7.24
CA PRO A 5 7.79 2.39 -6.54
C PRO A 5 8.84 1.81 -7.49
N ASN A 6 10.10 1.82 -7.04
CA ASN A 6 11.21 1.10 -7.68
C ASN A 6 11.68 -0.11 -6.84
N CYS A 7 11.10 -0.28 -5.66
CA CYS A 7 11.35 -1.42 -4.79
C CYS A 7 10.04 -2.08 -4.30
N GLU A 8 10.14 -3.35 -3.90
CA GLU A 8 9.09 -4.09 -3.21
C GLU A 8 9.61 -4.72 -1.91
N THR A 9 8.68 -5.13 -1.04
CA THR A 9 9.01 -5.82 0.21
C THR A 9 8.91 -7.33 0.03
N VAL A 10 9.98 -8.07 0.34
CA VAL A 10 10.00 -9.54 0.34
C VAL A 10 10.22 -10.02 1.77
N VAL A 11 9.49 -11.05 2.19
CA VAL A 11 9.64 -11.63 3.53
C VAL A 11 10.31 -13.00 3.42
N GLU A 12 11.51 -13.12 3.95
CA GLU A 12 12.27 -14.37 3.99
C GLU A 12 12.71 -14.67 5.41
N ASN A 13 12.46 -15.88 5.90
CA ASN A 13 12.89 -16.32 7.23
C ASN A 13 12.52 -15.32 8.35
N SER A 14 11.30 -14.78 8.30
CA SER A 14 10.78 -13.74 9.23
C SER A 14 11.51 -12.39 9.19
N ARG A 15 12.29 -12.11 8.15
CA ARG A 15 12.94 -10.82 7.91
C ARG A 15 12.37 -10.16 6.66
N VAL A 16 12.17 -8.85 6.73
CA VAL A 16 11.75 -8.03 5.58
C VAL A 16 13.00 -7.55 4.84
N PHE A 17 13.02 -7.81 3.54
CA PHE A 17 13.97 -7.30 2.56
C PHE A 17 13.27 -6.30 1.64
N ILE A 18 14.04 -5.39 1.08
CA ILE A 18 13.58 -4.41 0.10
C ILE A 18 14.34 -4.71 -1.19
N ASP A 19 13.63 -5.27 -2.16
CA ASP A 19 14.21 -5.72 -3.43
C ASP A 19 13.85 -4.73 -4.54
N ALA A 20 14.78 -4.49 -5.46
CA ALA A 20 14.51 -3.65 -6.62
C ALA A 20 13.64 -4.41 -7.63
N ILE A 21 12.58 -3.76 -8.13
CA ILE A 21 11.68 -4.34 -9.16
C ILE A 21 12.00 -3.87 -10.58
N ARG A 22 12.99 -2.97 -10.71
CA ARG A 22 13.56 -2.44 -11.95
C ARG A 22 14.96 -1.90 -11.70
N ASP A 23 15.71 -1.63 -12.76
CA ASP A 23 16.98 -0.92 -12.65
C ASP A 23 16.79 0.48 -12.03
N ILE A 24 17.70 0.87 -11.14
CA ILE A 24 17.67 2.13 -10.38
C ILE A 24 18.94 2.92 -10.68
N LYS A 25 18.79 4.15 -11.18
CA LYS A 25 19.95 5.00 -11.48
C LYS A 25 20.53 5.62 -10.22
N PRO A 26 21.85 5.94 -10.21
CA PRO A 26 22.44 6.70 -9.11
C PRO A 26 21.70 8.00 -8.84
N GLY A 27 21.35 8.23 -7.58
CA GLY A 27 20.61 9.42 -7.13
C GLY A 27 19.08 9.31 -7.21
N GLU A 28 18.53 8.24 -7.79
CA GLU A 28 17.08 7.95 -7.62
C GLU A 28 16.80 7.58 -6.16
N GLU A 29 15.73 8.16 -5.59
CA GLU A 29 15.24 7.77 -4.26
C GLU A 29 14.66 6.35 -4.30
N LEU A 30 14.97 5.53 -3.30
CA LEU A 30 14.40 4.19 -3.15
C LEU A 30 13.02 4.28 -2.49
N GLY A 31 11.99 3.78 -3.16
CA GLY A 31 10.61 3.85 -2.69
C GLY A 31 9.84 2.56 -2.95
N TYR A 32 9.06 2.13 -1.96
CA TYR A 32 8.13 1.01 -2.05
C TYR A 32 6.72 1.41 -1.59
N ASP A 33 5.72 0.60 -1.96
CA ASP A 33 4.36 0.76 -1.45
C ASP A 33 4.28 0.22 -0.01
N TYR A 34 3.87 1.08 0.93
CA TYR A 34 3.82 0.72 2.36
C TYR A 34 2.63 -0.18 2.69
N GLN A 35 1.64 -0.25 1.79
CA GLN A 35 0.44 -1.07 1.98
C GLN A 35 -0.25 -0.79 3.32
N LEU A 36 -0.24 0.48 3.77
CA LEU A 36 -0.87 0.88 5.02
C LEU A 36 -2.38 0.67 4.91
N THR A 37 -3.00 0.22 5.98
CA THR A 37 -4.41 -0.14 6.00
C THR A 37 -5.21 0.84 6.85
N TRP A 38 -6.52 0.89 6.61
CA TRP A 38 -7.46 1.71 7.37
C TRP A 38 -8.79 0.98 7.53
N GLU A 39 -9.61 1.43 8.46
CA GLU A 39 -10.97 0.94 8.71
C GLU A 39 -11.97 2.00 8.24
N SER A 40 -13.11 1.59 7.68
CA SER A 40 -14.12 2.55 7.19
C SER A 40 -14.73 3.44 8.28
N THR A 41 -14.48 3.11 9.55
CA THR A 41 -14.91 3.86 10.73
C THR A 41 -13.93 4.95 11.15
N ASP A 42 -12.71 4.94 10.60
CA ASP A 42 -11.70 5.97 10.88
C ASP A 42 -12.19 7.33 10.37
N THR A 43 -11.96 8.36 11.15
CA THR A 43 -12.37 9.73 10.84
C THR A 43 -11.44 10.38 9.82
N PRO A 44 -11.90 11.35 9.01
CA PRO A 44 -11.03 12.10 8.11
C PRO A 44 -9.81 12.72 8.80
N GLU A 45 -9.97 13.18 10.05
CA GLU A 45 -8.89 13.76 10.86
C GLU A 45 -7.83 12.72 11.24
N GLU A 46 -8.23 11.49 11.54
CA GLU A 46 -7.32 10.37 11.83
C GLU A 46 -6.55 9.91 10.57
N LEU A 47 -7.18 10.03 9.40
CA LEU A 47 -6.57 9.64 8.11
C LEU A 47 -5.70 10.73 7.49
N ALA A 48 -5.93 12.01 7.83
CA ALA A 48 -5.22 13.16 7.26
C ALA A 48 -3.67 13.08 7.34
N PRO A 49 -3.05 12.56 8.42
CA PRO A 49 -1.60 12.42 8.50
C PRO A 49 -0.99 11.49 7.44
N TYR A 50 -1.79 10.62 6.81
CA TYR A 50 -1.33 9.67 5.79
C TYR A 50 -1.36 10.23 4.35
N ALA A 51 -1.59 11.54 4.18
CA ALA A 51 -1.51 12.19 2.88
C ALA A 51 -0.18 11.91 2.17
N CYS A 52 -0.26 11.46 0.91
CA CYS A 52 0.91 11.09 0.13
C CYS A 52 1.47 12.29 -0.64
N ARG A 53 2.79 12.44 -0.62
CA ARG A 53 3.53 13.51 -1.30
C ARG A 53 4.65 12.98 -2.21
N CYS A 54 4.51 11.76 -2.72
CA CYS A 54 5.59 11.07 -3.46
C CYS A 54 5.90 11.66 -4.85
N GLY A 55 5.03 12.51 -5.42
CA GLY A 55 5.26 13.15 -6.73
C GLY A 55 5.04 12.26 -7.97
N ALA A 56 4.60 11.01 -7.81
CA ALA A 56 4.28 10.12 -8.93
C ALA A 56 3.14 10.68 -9.80
N LYS A 57 3.18 10.47 -11.12
CA LYS A 57 2.15 10.93 -12.07
C LYS A 57 0.74 10.44 -11.70
N ASN A 58 0.66 9.20 -11.25
CA ASN A 58 -0.58 8.55 -10.81
C ASN A 58 -0.60 8.38 -9.28
N CYS A 59 -0.20 9.41 -8.54
CA CYS A 59 -0.24 9.39 -7.08
C CYS A 59 -1.68 9.18 -6.57
N ARG A 60 -1.86 8.25 -5.61
CA ARG A 60 -3.16 7.97 -4.97
C ARG A 60 -3.63 9.10 -4.04
N GLY A 61 -2.77 10.06 -3.72
CA GLY A 61 -3.04 11.13 -2.75
C GLY A 61 -2.95 10.70 -1.28
N THR A 62 -2.90 9.41 -0.99
CA THR A 62 -2.74 8.84 0.35
C THR A 62 -1.78 7.63 0.33
N MET A 63 -1.12 7.37 1.46
CA MET A 63 -0.30 6.18 1.69
C MET A 63 -1.14 4.96 2.09
N LEU A 64 -2.44 5.17 2.34
CA LEU A 64 -3.39 4.15 2.72
C LEU A 64 -3.85 3.33 1.50
N ALA A 65 -4.25 2.09 1.76
CA ALA A 65 -4.85 1.19 0.78
C ALA A 65 -6.15 1.78 0.20
N GLU A 66 -6.45 1.41 -1.04
CA GLU A 66 -7.65 1.89 -1.75
C GLU A 66 -8.96 1.35 -1.12
N GLU A 67 -8.95 0.09 -0.69
CA GLU A 67 -10.08 -0.57 -0.02
C GLU A 67 -9.79 -0.66 1.49
N SER A 68 -10.78 -0.34 2.32
CA SER A 68 -10.67 -0.49 3.78
C SER A 68 -10.64 -1.96 4.20
N GLN A 69 -10.13 -2.25 5.40
CA GLN A 69 -10.02 -3.62 5.88
C GLN A 69 -11.38 -4.30 6.08
N ASP A 70 -12.37 -3.59 6.61
CA ASP A 70 -13.74 -4.09 6.74
C ASP A 70 -14.40 -4.38 5.38
N GLN A 71 -14.18 -3.54 4.36
CA GLN A 71 -14.64 -3.77 2.99
C GLN A 71 -14.00 -5.02 2.40
N LYS A 72 -12.67 -5.14 2.51
CA LYS A 72 -11.91 -6.31 2.04
C LYS A 72 -12.41 -7.61 2.70
N ARG A 73 -12.60 -7.60 4.02
CA ARG A 73 -13.15 -8.74 4.78
C ARG A 73 -14.57 -9.10 4.32
N ALA A 74 -15.43 -8.11 4.06
CA ALA A 74 -16.79 -8.34 3.57
C ALA A 74 -16.80 -8.97 2.15
N ARG A 75 -15.94 -8.48 1.25
CA ARG A 75 -15.78 -9.01 -0.10
C ARG A 75 -15.29 -10.46 -0.10
N GLU A 76 -14.29 -10.77 0.73
CA GLU A 76 -13.77 -12.13 0.87
C GLU A 76 -14.82 -13.12 1.41
N LYS A 77 -15.62 -12.70 2.40
CA LYS A 77 -16.74 -13.50 2.93
C LYS A 77 -17.75 -13.83 1.83
N ARG A 78 -18.19 -12.84 1.05
CA ARG A 78 -19.11 -13.03 -0.08
C ARG A 78 -18.53 -13.98 -1.15
N ARG A 79 -17.24 -13.86 -1.46
CA ARG A 79 -16.55 -14.74 -2.42
C ARG A 79 -16.50 -16.20 -1.94
N LYS A 80 -16.26 -16.43 -0.63
CA LYS A 80 -16.28 -17.78 -0.04
C LYS A 80 -17.68 -18.38 -0.04
N GLN A 81 -18.73 -17.57 0.22
CA GLN A 81 -20.11 -18.04 0.17
C GLN A 81 -20.55 -18.45 -1.24
N ARG A 82 -20.15 -17.71 -2.28
CA ARG A 82 -20.45 -18.04 -3.69
C ARG A 82 -19.72 -19.28 -4.23
N ARG A 83 -18.67 -19.73 -3.56
CA ARG A 83 -17.87 -20.91 -3.93
C ARG A 83 -18.33 -22.18 -3.22
N ARG A 84 -19.31 -22.07 -2.33
CA ARG A 84 -20.02 -23.18 -1.70
C ARG A 84 -21.32 -23.43 -2.46
#